data_AF-R5VLE5-F1
#
_entry.id   AF-R5VLE5-F1
#
_cell.length_a   1.000
_cell.length_b   1.000
_cell.length_c   1.000
_cell.angle_alpha   90.00
_cell.angle_beta   90.00
_cell.angle_gamma   90.00
#
_symmetry.space_group_name_H-M   'P 1'
#
loop_
_entity.id
_entity.type
_entity.pdbx_description
1 polymer ?
#
loop_
_entity_poly.entity_id
_entity_poly.type
_entity_poly.pdbx_seq_one_letter_code
_entity_poly.pdbx_strand_id
1 'polypeptide(L)' 'MGKGKGALEYWVAVVKPGRVMFEIAGVPEETAREALRLAMHKLPLKCKIVSRADLEGGSGSEE' A
#
# COMPACT_ATOMS: atom_id res chain seq x y z
N MET A 1 -4.80 -32.09 20.90
CA MET A 1 -4.55 -33.42 20.30
C MET A 1 -3.51 -33.24 19.20
N GLY A 2 -2.24 -33.57 19.45
CA GLY A 2 -1.11 -33.11 18.62
C GLY A 2 -0.34 -34.27 17.96
N LYS A 3 -0.12 -34.18 16.64
CA LYS A 3 0.75 -35.08 15.84
C LYS A 3 1.96 -34.35 15.20
N GLY A 4 2.24 -33.11 15.61
CA GLY A 4 3.32 -32.27 15.06
C GLY A 4 2.81 -30.94 14.51
N LYS A 5 3.73 -30.09 14.04
CA LYS A 5 3.38 -28.85 13.31
C LYS A 5 2.77 -29.22 11.95
N GLY A 6 1.75 -28.48 11.52
CA GLY A 6 1.16 -28.64 10.18
C GLY A 6 2.14 -28.26 9.07
N ALA A 7 1.78 -28.60 7.83
CA ALA A 7 2.52 -28.16 6.65
C ALA A 7 2.38 -26.64 6.44
N LEU A 8 3.29 -26.05 5.67
CA LEU A 8 3.19 -24.64 5.27
C LEU A 8 2.00 -24.46 4.31
N GLU A 9 1.12 -23.50 4.62
CA GLU A 9 -0.04 -23.20 3.77
C GLU A 9 0.15 -21.91 2.96
N TYR A 10 0.61 -20.83 3.60
CA TYR A 10 0.76 -19.52 2.98
C TYR A 10 1.97 -18.76 3.52
N TRP A 11 2.39 -17.75 2.76
CA TRP A 11 3.36 -16.74 3.20
C TRP A 11 2.65 -15.41 3.44
N VAL A 12 3.13 -14.65 4.41
CA VAL A 12 2.54 -13.37 4.78
C VAL A 12 3.62 -12.30 4.91
N ALA A 13 3.25 -11.07 4.57
CA ALA A 13 4.05 -9.88 4.84
C ALA A 13 3.33 -9.03 5.89
N VAL A 14 4.03 -8.68 6.98
CA VAL A 14 3.46 -7.85 8.05
C VAL A 14 3.50 -6.38 7.64
N VAL A 15 2.34 -5.77 7.44
CA VAL A 15 2.19 -4.35 7.11
C VAL A 15 1.78 -3.57 8.36
N LYS A 16 2.58 -2.57 8.74
CA LYS A 16 2.27 -1.62 9.82
C LYS A 16 1.76 -0.30 9.24
N PRO A 17 0.97 0.49 9.99
CA PRO A 17 0.54 1.82 9.55
C PRO A 17 1.72 2.70 9.11
N GLY A 18 1.53 3.48 8.04
CA GLY A 18 2.56 4.35 7.46
C GLY A 18 3.54 3.65 6.50
N ARG A 19 3.40 2.34 6.27
CA ARG A 19 4.23 1.61 5.30
C ARG A 19 3.79 1.90 3.86
N VAL A 20 4.72 2.38 3.02
CA VAL A 20 4.57 2.38 1.56
C VAL A 20 4.71 0.95 1.04
N MET A 21 3.71 0.47 0.28
CA MET A 21 3.67 -0.90 -0.25
C MET A 21 4.04 -0.98 -1.73
N PHE A 22 3.70 0.04 -2.51
CA PHE A 22 3.91 0.11 -3.96
C PHE A 22 4.32 1.53 -4.35
N GLU A 23 5.11 1.64 -5.42
CA GLU A 23 5.51 2.90 -6.04
C GLU A 23 5.30 2.80 -7.56
N ILE A 24 4.95 3.92 -8.18
CA ILE A 24 4.73 4.04 -9.63
C ILE A 24 5.49 5.27 -10.13
N ALA A 25 6.20 5.13 -11.24
CA ALA A 25 6.88 6.22 -11.93
C ALA A 25 6.82 6.00 -13.45
N GLY A 26 7.09 7.06 -14.23
CA GLY A 26 7.14 6.97 -15.70
C GLY A 26 5.78 7.01 -16.40
N VAL A 27 4.72 7.42 -15.70
CA VAL A 27 3.37 7.62 -16.27
C VAL A 27 2.80 8.95 -15.76
N PRO A 28 1.80 9.53 -16.46
CA PRO A 28 1.07 10.69 -15.95
C PRO A 28 0.42 10.42 -14.58
N GLU A 29 0.30 11.47 -13.75
CA GLU A 29 -0.23 11.35 -12.38
C GLU A 29 -1.64 10.75 -12.33
N GLU A 30 -2.53 11.16 -13.24
CA GLU A 30 -3.90 10.63 -13.33
C GLU A 30 -3.91 9.12 -13.54
N THR A 31 -3.01 8.61 -14.39
CA THR A 31 -2.87 7.18 -14.64
C THR A 31 -2.35 6.45 -13.41
N ALA A 32 -1.35 7.02 -12.71
CA ALA A 32 -0.82 6.44 -11.47
C ALA A 32 -1.89 6.41 -10.36
N ARG A 33 -2.64 7.50 -10.19
CA ARG A 33 -3.72 7.62 -9.19
C ARG A 33 -4.82 6.60 -9.44
N GLU A 34 -5.27 6.45 -10.68
CA GLU A 34 -6.31 5.47 -11.01
C GLU A 34 -5.82 4.02 -10.80
N ALA A 35 -4.58 3.71 -11.21
CA ALA A 35 -4.00 2.39 -10.99
C ALA A 35 -3.92 2.05 -9.49
N LEU A 36 -3.44 2.99 -8.65
CA LEU A 36 -3.38 2.80 -7.21
C LEU A 36 -4.77 2.72 -6.59
N ARG A 37 -5.74 3.52 -7.03
CA ARG A 37 -7.14 3.45 -6.57
C ARG A 37 -7.71 2.05 -6.79
N LEU A 38 -7.52 1.47 -7.97
CA LEU A 38 -7.96 0.11 -8.29
C LEU A 38 -7.24 -0.95 -7.44
N ALA A 39 -5.93 -0.81 -7.24
CA ALA A 39 -5.14 -1.74 -6.43
C ALA A 39 -5.58 -1.77 -4.96
N MET A 40 -5.89 -0.61 -4.37
CA MET A 40 -6.32 -0.51 -2.97
C MET A 40 -7.60 -1.30 -2.70
N HIS A 41 -8.51 -1.43 -3.67
CA HIS A 41 -9.72 -2.26 -3.54
C HIS A 41 -9.44 -3.76 -3.43
N LYS A 42 -8.21 -4.21 -3.68
CA LYS A 42 -7.77 -5.60 -3.53
C LYS A 42 -7.03 -5.87 -2.22
N LEU A 43 -6.78 -4.82 -1.43
CA LEU A 43 -6.06 -4.92 -0.17
C LEU A 43 -7.06 -4.94 0.99
N PRO A 44 -6.82 -5.75 2.05
CA PRO A 44 -7.72 -5.86 3.19
C PRO A 44 -7.51 -4.75 4.22
N LEU A 45 -7.13 -3.54 3.79
CA LEU A 45 -6.77 -2.43 4.68
C LEU A 45 -7.01 -1.06 4.04
N LYS A 46 -7.24 -0.04 4.87
CA LYS A 46 -7.36 1.35 4.42
C LYS A 46 -6.01 1.84 3.91
N CYS A 47 -6.00 2.39 2.71
CA CYS A 47 -4.81 2.89 2.05
C CYS A 47 -4.95 4.39 1.75
N LYS A 48 -3.81 5.09 1.68
CA LYS A 48 -3.71 6.48 1.21
C LYS A 48 -2.72 6.50 0.04
N ILE A 49 -3.07 7.22 -1.04
CA ILE A 49 -2.14 7.54 -2.12
C ILE A 49 -1.31 8.74 -1.66
N VAL A 50 0.01 8.63 -1.74
CA VAL A 50 0.95 9.70 -1.38
C VAL A 50 1.90 9.97 -2.53
N SER A 51 2.24 11.24 -2.73
CA SER A 51 3.30 11.69 -3.63
C SER A 51 4.60 11.90 -2.84
N ARG A 52 5.74 12.05 -3.54
CA ARG A 52 7.01 12.42 -2.88
C ARG A 52 6.91 13.77 -2.17
N ALA A 53 6.18 14.72 -2.76
CA ALA A 53 5.95 16.04 -2.16
C ALA A 53 5.19 15.94 -0.83
N ASP A 54 4.23 15.02 -0.73
CA ASP A 54 3.43 14.79 0.49
C ASP A 54 4.30 14.27 1.66
N LEU A 55 5.40 13.59 1.35
CA LEU A 55 6.28 12.95 2.34
C LEU A 55 7.43 13.87 2.79
N GLU A 56 7.82 14.85 1.98
CA GLU A 56 8.95 15.76 2.25
C GLU A 56 8.58 16.97 3.14
N GLY A 57 7.38 16.99 3.72
CA GLY A 57 7.01 17.99 4.74
C GLY A 57 6.57 19.34 4.19
N GLY A 58 6.05 19.38 2.96
CA GLY A 58 5.33 20.56 2.46
C GLY A 58 3.99 20.73 3.19
N SER A 59 3.85 21.79 3.97
CA SER A 59 2.54 22.33 4.32
C SER A 59 1.78 22.68 3.04
N GLY A 60 0.78 21.88 2.68
CA GLY A 60 -0.13 22.13 1.55
C GLY A 60 -0.85 20.83 1.21
N SER A 61 -2.16 20.68 1.36
CA SER A 61 -3.24 21.64 1.54
C SER A 61 -4.34 20.93 2.34
N GLU A 62 -4.86 21.61 3.36
CA GLU A 62 -6.23 21.38 3.79
C GLU A 62 -7.14 21.93 2.68
N GLU A 63 -7.52 21.06 1.75
CA GLU A 63 -8.74 21.16 0.92
C GLU A 63 -9.11 19.77 0.40
#